data_AF-U2RN25-F1
#
_entry.id   AF-U2RN25-F1
#
_cell.length_a   1.000
_cell.length_b   1.000
_cell.length_c   1.000
_cell.angle_alpha   90.00
_cell.angle_beta   90.00
_cell.angle_gamma   90.00
#
_symmetry.space_group_name_H-M   'P 1'
#
loop_
_entity.id
_entity.type
_entity.pdbx_description
1 polymer ?
#
loop_
_entity_poly.entity_id
_entity_poly.type
_entity_poly.pdbx_seq_one_letter_code
_entity_poly.pdbx_strand_id
1 'polypeptide(L)'
;MGWDNPPIPWAEFERRLSGRRTGEQAVERPSSRKRQKYVPQPIPEEPETGHVAYAELHAHSNFSFLDGASSPEELLEEATRLRLHGLALTDHDGLYGVVHLAEAAEAYERVKTVFGAELSLALSRPQNGEADPEGSHLVVLARRQEGYHRLAAAITAGQLAGGEKGRPVYRLPEL
;
A
#
# COMPACT_ATOMS: atom_id res chain seq x y z
N MET A 1 -27.49 -12.76 10.77
CA MET A 1 -26.67 -12.70 12.00
C MET A 1 -27.24 -11.60 12.88
N GLY A 2 -27.99 -11.97 13.92
CA GLY A 2 -28.58 -11.00 14.84
C GLY A 2 -27.50 -10.44 15.76
N TRP A 3 -27.41 -9.13 15.86
CA TRP A 3 -26.60 -8.48 16.90
C TRP A 3 -27.36 -8.60 18.21
N ASP A 4 -26.96 -9.57 19.04
CA ASP A 4 -27.44 -9.68 20.41
C ASP A 4 -26.66 -8.66 21.25
N ASN A 5 -27.28 -7.51 21.53
CA ASN A 5 -26.67 -6.50 22.36
C ASN A 5 -27.02 -6.82 23.82
N PRO A 6 -26.07 -7.24 24.67
CA PRO A 6 -26.36 -7.54 26.05
C PRO A 6 -26.98 -6.31 26.74
N PRO A 7 -27.87 -6.49 27.73
CA PRO A 7 -28.51 -5.39 28.44
C PRO A 7 -27.50 -4.69 29.35
N ILE A 8 -26.60 -3.92 28.75
CA ILE A 8 -25.62 -3.09 29.45
C ILE A 8 -26.26 -1.74 29.76
N PRO A 9 -26.23 -1.28 31.02
CA PRO A 9 -26.68 0.07 31.36
C PRO A 9 -25.90 1.12 30.55
N TRP A 10 -26.55 2.24 30.21
CA TRP A 10 -25.91 3.32 29.43
C TRP A 10 -24.56 3.77 30.03
N ALA A 11 -24.49 3.88 31.36
CA ALA A 11 -23.26 4.23 32.07
C ALA A 11 -22.13 3.20 31.88
N GLU A 12 -22.46 1.91 31.76
CA GLU A 12 -21.50 0.83 31.47
C GLU A 12 -20.95 0.95 30.05
N PHE A 13 -21.85 1.18 29.08
CA PHE A 13 -21.50 1.35 27.68
C PHE A 13 -20.65 2.60 27.45
N GLU A 14 -21.06 3.74 28.01
CA GLU A 14 -20.31 4.99 27.97
C GLU A 14 -18.95 4.84 28.64
N ARG A 15 -18.85 4.15 29.79
CA ARG A 15 -17.55 3.88 30.44
C ARG A 15 -16.62 3.06 29.55
N ARG A 16 -17.14 2.02 28.87
CA ARG A 16 -16.35 1.16 27.99
C ARG A 16 -15.83 1.89 26.75
N LEU A 17 -16.68 2.73 26.13
CA LEU A 17 -16.37 3.48 24.90
C LEU A 17 -15.61 4.79 25.13
N SER A 18 -15.86 5.50 26.24
CA SER A 18 -15.25 6.81 26.52
C SER A 18 -13.75 6.75 26.81
N GLY A 19 -13.19 5.56 27.02
CA GLY A 19 -11.75 5.38 27.23
C GLY A 19 -11.21 6.01 28.51
N ARG A 20 -12.07 6.48 29.43
CA ARG A 20 -11.66 7.11 30.68
C ARG A 20 -11.09 6.05 31.64
N ARG A 21 -9.88 6.31 32.13
CA ARG A 21 -9.14 5.42 33.04
C ARG A 21 -9.80 5.38 34.42
N THR A 22 -10.13 4.20 34.92
CA THR A 22 -10.45 3.98 36.35
C THR A 22 -9.75 2.70 36.82
N GLY A 23 -8.71 2.84 37.64
CA GLY A 23 -8.05 1.74 38.35
C GLY A 23 -7.01 0.91 37.57
N GLU A 24 -6.13 0.24 38.33
CA GLU A 24 -4.95 -0.54 37.92
C GLU A 24 -5.25 -1.90 37.25
N GLN A 25 -6.37 -2.07 36.55
CA GLN A 25 -6.63 -3.31 35.81
C GLN A 25 -6.25 -3.13 34.33
N ALA A 26 -4.94 -3.24 34.09
CA ALA A 26 -4.35 -3.38 32.77
C ALA A 26 -4.60 -4.79 32.22
N VAL A 27 -5.85 -5.09 31.85
CA VAL A 27 -6.15 -6.26 31.03
C VAL A 27 -6.00 -5.84 29.57
N GLU A 28 -5.25 -6.60 28.79
CA GLU A 28 -4.93 -6.41 27.36
C GLU A 28 -6.13 -5.88 26.57
N ARG A 29 -6.12 -4.59 26.26
CA ARG A 29 -7.03 -3.98 25.27
C ARG A 29 -6.29 -3.90 23.95
N PRO A 30 -6.98 -4.08 22.80
CA PRO A 30 -6.42 -3.68 21.52
C PRO A 30 -6.23 -2.15 21.52
N SER A 31 -5.04 -1.69 21.90
CA SER A 31 -4.68 -0.29 21.75
C SER A 31 -4.28 -0.05 20.30
N SER A 32 -5.03 0.75 19.56
CA SER A 32 -4.52 1.30 18.30
C SER A 32 -3.37 2.25 18.65
N ARG A 33 -2.12 1.78 18.51
CA ARG A 33 -0.98 2.68 18.56
C ARG A 33 -0.99 3.47 17.27
N LYS A 34 -0.99 4.80 17.37
CA LYS A 34 -0.78 5.65 16.19
C LYS A 34 0.55 5.24 15.58
N ARG A 35 0.58 5.01 14.26
CA ARG A 35 1.81 4.70 13.54
C ARG A 35 2.86 5.78 13.85
N GLN A 36 4.07 5.35 14.20
CA GLN A 36 5.17 6.28 14.45
C GLN A 36 5.63 6.88 13.11
N LYS A 37 6.13 8.11 13.15
CA LYS A 37 6.71 8.73 11.96
C LYS A 37 7.89 7.88 11.48
N TYR A 38 8.03 7.74 10.16
CA TYR A 38 9.18 7.08 9.57
C TYR A 38 10.50 7.75 10.01
N VAL A 39 11.51 6.94 10.29
CA VAL A 39 12.86 7.38 10.67
C VAL A 39 13.83 6.76 9.66
N PRO A 40 14.53 7.58 8.85
CA PRO A 40 15.42 7.07 7.81
C PRO A 40 16.64 6.38 8.40
N GLN A 41 17.08 5.31 7.76
CA GLN A 41 18.36 4.68 8.07
C GLN A 41 19.54 5.50 7.50
N PRO A 42 20.68 5.58 8.20
CA PRO A 42 21.87 6.23 7.65
C PRO A 42 22.42 5.42 6.47
N ILE A 43 22.48 6.05 5.29
CA ILE A 43 23.02 5.45 4.06
C ILE A 43 24.45 5.98 3.86
N PRO A 44 25.46 5.11 3.70
CA PRO A 44 26.83 5.54 3.45
C PRO A 44 26.95 6.42 2.19
N GLU A 45 27.59 7.57 2.31
CA GLU A 45 27.91 8.42 1.17
C GLU A 45 29.10 7.83 0.40
N GLU A 46 28.83 7.15 -0.71
CA GLU A 46 29.88 6.75 -1.65
C GLU A 46 30.32 7.93 -2.55
N PRO A 47 31.53 7.94 -3.13
CA PRO A 47 31.95 8.97 -4.07
C PRO A 47 31.04 9.01 -5.32
N GLU A 48 30.80 10.20 -5.89
CA GLU A 48 30.05 10.35 -7.15
C GLU A 48 30.90 9.85 -8.33
N THR A 49 30.82 8.55 -8.60
CA THR A 49 31.30 7.94 -9.83
C THR A 49 30.20 7.97 -10.88
N GLY A 50 30.59 8.00 -12.16
CA GLY A 50 29.67 8.08 -13.29
C GLY A 50 28.68 6.91 -13.27
N HIS A 51 27.42 7.21 -12.95
CA HIS A 51 26.31 6.26 -12.99
C HIS A 51 25.37 6.62 -14.15
N VAL A 52 24.81 5.61 -14.79
CA VAL A 52 23.74 5.80 -15.78
C VAL A 52 22.45 6.02 -15.00
N ALA A 53 21.72 7.09 -15.30
CA ALA A 53 20.43 7.34 -14.67
C ALA A 53 19.46 6.19 -14.98
N TYR A 54 19.06 5.46 -13.95
CA TYR A 54 18.07 4.39 -14.00
C TYR A 54 16.88 4.73 -13.11
N ALA A 55 15.68 4.42 -13.57
CA ALA A 55 14.47 4.50 -12.76
C ALA A 55 13.77 3.15 -12.77
N GLU A 56 13.48 2.62 -11.59
CA GLU A 56 12.68 1.42 -11.45
C GLU A 56 11.20 1.81 -11.60
N LEU A 57 10.51 1.25 -12.59
CA LEU A 57 9.13 1.62 -12.92
C LEU A 57 8.13 0.49 -12.65
N HIS A 58 8.61 -0.66 -12.20
CA HIS A 58 7.80 -1.83 -11.88
C HIS A 58 8.33 -2.48 -10.60
N ALA A 59 7.85 -2.00 -9.45
CA ALA A 59 8.24 -2.54 -8.15
C ALA A 59 7.02 -2.82 -7.27
N HIS A 60 7.10 -3.91 -6.53
CA HIS A 60 6.09 -4.40 -5.62
C HIS A 60 6.55 -4.28 -4.19
N SER A 61 5.69 -3.72 -3.33
CA SER A 61 5.90 -3.77 -1.89
C SER A 61 5.13 -4.93 -1.27
N ASN A 62 5.32 -5.13 0.03
CA ASN A 62 4.55 -6.09 0.83
C ASN A 62 3.03 -5.86 0.85
N PHE A 63 2.55 -4.76 0.26
CA PHE A 63 1.14 -4.54 -0.01
C PHE A 63 0.62 -5.33 -1.22
N SER A 64 1.49 -5.77 -2.14
CA SER A 64 1.23 -6.88 -3.06
C SER A 64 1.26 -8.19 -2.28
N PHE A 65 0.09 -8.60 -1.77
CA PHE A 65 -0.01 -9.70 -0.81
C PHE A 65 0.51 -11.03 -1.36
N LEU A 66 1.40 -11.70 -0.60
CA LEU A 66 2.08 -12.95 -0.97
C LEU A 66 2.93 -12.87 -2.25
N ASP A 67 3.30 -11.67 -2.67
CA ASP A 67 4.16 -11.43 -3.83
C ASP A 67 5.33 -10.50 -3.45
N GLY A 68 5.04 -9.27 -3.04
CA GLY A 68 6.07 -8.34 -2.59
C GLY A 68 6.58 -8.65 -1.18
N ALA A 69 7.89 -8.53 -0.97
CA ALA A 69 8.54 -8.81 0.31
C ALA A 69 8.90 -7.55 1.10
N SER A 70 9.41 -6.52 0.42
CA SER A 70 9.90 -5.29 1.03
C SER A 70 8.78 -4.29 1.29
N SER A 71 8.86 -3.56 2.40
CA SER A 71 8.01 -2.39 2.64
C SER A 71 8.34 -1.23 1.68
N PRO A 72 7.41 -0.30 1.42
CA PRO A 72 7.70 0.89 0.61
C PRO A 72 8.89 1.71 1.13
N GLU A 73 9.08 1.74 2.46
CA GLU A 73 10.22 2.37 3.11
C GLU A 73 11.55 1.70 2.74
N GLU A 74 11.64 0.37 2.85
CA GLU A 74 12.84 -0.39 2.49
C GLU A 74 13.15 -0.28 0.99
N LEU A 75 12.13 -0.28 0.13
CA LEU A 75 12.31 -0.06 -1.32
C LEU A 75 12.96 1.30 -1.60
N LEU A 76 12.56 2.33 -0.86
CA LEU A 76 13.08 3.68 -1.04
C LEU A 76 14.49 3.87 -0.44
N GLU A 77 14.76 3.22 0.69
CA GLU A 77 16.10 3.09 1.27
C GLU A 77 17.07 2.46 0.26
N GLU A 78 16.68 1.33 -0.32
CA GLU A 78 17.49 0.63 -1.32
C GLU A 78 17.62 1.42 -2.63
N ALA A 79 16.54 2.07 -3.10
CA ALA A 79 16.60 2.95 -4.26
C ALA A 79 17.58 4.12 -4.04
N THR A 80 17.61 4.67 -2.83
CA THR A 80 18.55 5.73 -2.47
C THR A 80 19.99 5.21 -2.40
N ARG A 81 20.19 4.04 -1.77
CA ARG A 81 21.51 3.37 -1.69
C ARG A 81 22.07 3.06 -3.07
N LEU A 82 21.23 2.59 -3.99
CA LEU A 82 21.56 2.28 -5.38
C LEU A 82 21.62 3.52 -6.29
N ARG A 83 21.30 4.71 -5.76
CA ARG A 83 21.30 5.99 -6.50
C ARG A 83 20.36 5.99 -7.70
N LEU A 84 19.18 5.39 -7.53
CA LEU A 84 18.17 5.41 -8.56
C LEU A 84 17.68 6.84 -8.80
N HIS A 85 17.44 7.18 -10.06
CA HIS A 85 16.85 8.44 -10.45
C HIS A 85 15.37 8.51 -10.06
N GLY A 86 14.69 7.37 -10.01
CA GLY A 86 13.32 7.28 -9.57
C GLY A 86 12.88 5.86 -9.25
N LEU A 87 11.76 5.78 -8.55
CA LEU A 87 11.11 4.55 -8.11
C LEU A 87 9.60 4.71 -8.29
N ALA A 88 8.98 3.82 -9.07
CA ALA A 88 7.54 3.65 -9.11
C ALA A 88 7.13 2.55 -8.14
N LEU A 89 6.08 2.78 -7.36
CA LEU A 89 5.39 1.72 -6.64
C LEU A 89 4.16 1.31 -7.45
N THR A 90 4.10 0.03 -7.81
CA THR A 90 3.10 -0.55 -8.71
C THR A 90 2.51 -1.83 -8.11
N ASP A 91 2.01 -1.74 -6.87
CA ASP A 91 1.41 -2.89 -6.19
C ASP A 91 0.23 -3.50 -6.99
N HIS A 92 -0.07 -4.78 -6.74
CA HIS A 92 -1.16 -5.48 -7.40
C HIS A 92 -2.53 -4.91 -7.03
N ASP A 93 -3.31 -4.55 -8.06
CA ASP A 93 -4.74 -4.22 -8.01
C ASP A 93 -5.13 -3.22 -6.90
N GLY A 94 -4.20 -2.32 -6.54
CA GLY A 94 -4.32 -1.49 -5.35
C GLY A 94 -3.28 -0.37 -5.29
N LEU A 95 -3.51 0.55 -4.36
CA LEU A 95 -2.62 1.70 -4.07
C LEU A 95 -2.28 1.74 -2.57
N TYR A 96 -2.27 0.59 -1.92
CA TYR A 96 -2.21 0.51 -0.46
C TYR A 96 -0.88 1.02 0.10
N GLY A 97 0.24 0.75 -0.58
CA GLY A 97 1.57 1.21 -0.19
C GLY A 97 1.89 2.65 -0.61
N VAL A 98 1.07 3.31 -1.41
CA VAL A 98 1.39 4.65 -1.96
C VAL A 98 1.55 5.71 -0.86
N VAL A 99 0.71 5.66 0.18
CA VAL A 99 0.81 6.61 1.30
C VAL A 99 2.11 6.41 2.08
N HIS A 100 2.49 5.15 2.28
CA HIS A 100 3.76 4.79 2.94
C HIS A 100 4.97 5.29 2.14
N LEU A 101 4.97 5.05 0.82
CA LEU A 101 6.01 5.57 -0.06
C LEU A 101 6.08 7.10 -0.02
N ALA A 102 4.93 7.78 -0.08
CA ALA A 102 4.85 9.23 -0.08
C ALA A 102 5.38 9.85 1.22
N GLU A 103 5.00 9.29 2.37
CA GLU A 103 5.50 9.73 3.68
C GLU A 103 7.00 9.47 3.86
N ALA A 104 7.49 8.31 3.38
CA ALA A 104 8.91 7.98 3.43
C ALA A 104 9.75 8.88 2.51
N ALA A 105 9.22 9.22 1.33
CA ALA A 105 9.88 10.09 0.35
C ALA A 105 10.18 11.50 0.85
N GLU A 106 9.46 11.99 1.88
CA GLU A 106 9.83 13.25 2.53
C GLU A 106 11.24 13.22 3.15
N ALA A 107 11.77 12.04 3.47
CA ALA A 107 13.11 11.86 4.03
C ALA A 107 14.21 11.66 2.97
N TYR A 108 13.85 11.52 1.69
CA TYR A 108 14.77 11.16 0.60
C TYR A 108 14.69 12.14 -0.57
N GLU A 109 15.64 13.07 -0.66
CA GLU A 109 15.59 14.15 -1.66
C GLU A 109 16.00 13.72 -3.08
N ARG A 110 16.72 12.59 -3.23
CA ARG A 110 17.37 12.21 -4.49
C ARG A 110 16.51 11.34 -5.42
N VAL A 111 15.59 10.55 -4.86
CA VAL A 111 14.80 9.56 -5.61
C VAL A 111 13.44 10.15 -5.95
N LYS A 112 13.13 10.28 -7.24
CA LYS A 112 11.80 10.72 -7.69
C LYS A 112 10.80 9.58 -7.55
N THR A 113 9.67 9.82 -6.90
CA THR A 113 8.61 8.81 -6.78
C THR A 113 7.61 8.89 -7.93
N VAL A 114 7.12 7.73 -8.35
CA VAL A 114 6.00 7.57 -9.29
C VAL A 114 4.98 6.65 -8.63
N PHE A 115 3.69 6.96 -8.81
CA PHE A 115 2.63 6.12 -8.29
C PHE A 115 1.95 5.39 -9.44
N GLY A 116 1.66 4.12 -9.24
CA GLY A 116 0.98 3.29 -10.21
C GLY A 116 0.40 2.04 -9.55
N ALA A 117 -0.07 1.12 -10.37
CA ALA A 117 -0.50 -0.20 -9.97
C ALA A 117 -0.26 -1.19 -11.10
N GLU A 118 -0.01 -2.43 -10.76
CA GLU A 118 -0.08 -3.54 -11.71
C GLU A 118 -1.48 -4.14 -11.67
N LEU A 119 -2.22 -3.96 -12.77
CA LEU A 119 -3.59 -4.43 -12.90
C LEU A 119 -3.62 -5.84 -13.46
N SER A 120 -4.33 -6.74 -12.78
CA SER A 120 -4.51 -8.12 -13.21
C SER A 120 -5.76 -8.24 -14.08
N LEU A 121 -5.56 -8.55 -15.36
CA LEU A 121 -6.60 -8.66 -16.38
C LEU A 121 -6.97 -10.12 -16.64
N ALA A 122 -8.23 -10.34 -17.02
CA ALA A 122 -8.76 -11.64 -17.45
C ALA A 122 -8.62 -12.78 -16.41
N LEU A 123 -8.79 -12.46 -15.13
CA LEU A 123 -8.80 -13.43 -14.03
C LEU A 123 -10.07 -14.27 -14.02
N SER A 124 -9.94 -15.59 -14.01
CA SER A 124 -11.02 -16.53 -13.74
C SER A 124 -11.18 -16.83 -12.24
N ARG A 125 -10.10 -16.71 -11.45
CA ARG A 125 -10.08 -16.92 -10.00
C ARG A 125 -9.13 -15.94 -9.26
N PRO A 126 -9.21 -15.84 -7.92
CA PRO A 126 -8.28 -15.03 -7.15
C PRO A 126 -6.82 -15.52 -7.25
N GLN A 127 -5.86 -14.58 -7.25
CA GLN A 127 -4.44 -14.85 -7.53
C GLN A 127 -3.57 -15.17 -6.28
N ASN A 128 -4.10 -15.04 -5.07
CA ASN A 128 -3.27 -14.99 -3.84
C ASN A 128 -2.38 -16.24 -3.65
N GLY A 129 -1.05 -16.04 -3.64
CA GLY A 129 -0.06 -17.04 -3.24
C GLY A 129 0.34 -18.05 -4.33
N GLU A 130 -0.02 -17.78 -5.59
CA GLU A 130 0.41 -18.59 -6.73
C GLU A 130 1.53 -17.91 -7.51
N ALA A 131 2.58 -18.66 -7.82
CA ALA A 131 3.64 -18.19 -8.69
C ALA A 131 3.16 -18.19 -10.15
N ASP A 132 3.25 -17.04 -10.82
CA ASP A 132 2.73 -16.81 -12.19
C ASP A 132 1.22 -17.08 -12.30
N PRO A 133 0.39 -16.25 -11.65
CA PRO A 133 -1.05 -16.44 -11.66
C PRO A 133 -1.62 -16.25 -13.07
N GLU A 134 -2.74 -16.90 -13.34
CA GLU A 134 -3.43 -16.72 -14.63
C GLU A 134 -3.81 -15.25 -14.89
N GLY A 135 -3.98 -14.94 -16.17
CA GLY A 135 -4.34 -13.60 -16.64
C GLY A 135 -3.18 -12.91 -17.35
N SER A 136 -3.34 -11.62 -17.58
CA SER A 136 -2.27 -10.76 -18.09
C SER A 136 -2.12 -9.55 -17.18
N HIS A 137 -0.90 -9.10 -16.99
CA HIS A 137 -0.61 -7.99 -16.10
C HIS A 137 -0.37 -6.71 -16.88
N LEU A 138 -0.96 -5.61 -16.43
CA LEU A 138 -0.83 -4.30 -17.04
C LEU A 138 -0.34 -3.29 -16.00
N VAL A 139 0.90 -2.86 -16.15
CA VAL A 139 1.46 -1.77 -15.34
C VAL A 139 0.88 -0.44 -15.81
N VAL A 140 0.24 0.30 -14.90
CA VAL A 140 -0.33 1.62 -15.16
C VAL A 140 0.33 2.65 -14.25
N LEU A 141 0.97 3.65 -14.84
CA LEU A 141 1.60 4.76 -14.12
C LEU A 141 0.70 6.00 -14.13
N ALA A 142 0.39 6.51 -12.95
CA ALA A 142 -0.43 7.70 -12.77
C ALA A 142 0.35 8.96 -13.16
N ARG A 143 -0.04 9.59 -14.28
CA ARG A 143 0.50 10.89 -14.67
C ARG A 143 -0.30 12.01 -14.02
N ARG A 144 0.37 12.78 -13.13
CA ARG A 144 -0.23 13.88 -12.35
C ARG A 144 -1.33 13.40 -11.40
N GLN A 145 -1.85 14.32 -10.61
CA GLN A 145 -2.95 14.07 -9.68
C GLN A 145 -4.21 13.50 -10.37
N GLU A 146 -4.53 14.02 -11.55
CA GLU A 146 -5.66 13.55 -12.34
C GLU A 146 -5.51 12.08 -12.77
N GLY A 147 -4.30 11.66 -13.20
CA GLY A 147 -4.04 10.26 -13.51
C GLY A 147 -4.18 9.35 -12.29
N TYR A 148 -3.78 9.83 -11.11
CA TYR A 148 -3.94 9.09 -9.85
C TYR A 148 -5.42 8.89 -9.51
N HIS A 149 -6.25 9.93 -9.65
CA HIS A 149 -7.69 9.84 -9.40
C HIS A 149 -8.39 8.87 -10.34
N ARG A 150 -8.05 8.91 -11.63
CA ARG A 150 -8.60 7.96 -12.60
C ARG A 150 -8.19 6.51 -12.31
N LEU A 151 -6.90 6.29 -12.01
CA LEU A 151 -6.41 4.97 -11.63
C LEU A 151 -7.10 4.45 -10.38
N ALA A 152 -7.22 5.27 -9.33
CA ALA A 152 -7.92 4.90 -8.10
C ALA A 152 -9.41 4.56 -8.34
N ALA A 153 -10.09 5.36 -9.18
CA ALA A 153 -11.47 5.10 -9.57
C ALA A 153 -11.61 3.78 -10.36
N ALA A 154 -10.70 3.52 -11.31
CA ALA A 154 -10.68 2.29 -12.09
C ALA A 154 -10.41 1.05 -11.22
N ILE A 155 -9.44 1.13 -10.29
CA ILE A 155 -9.17 0.09 -9.29
C ILE A 155 -10.43 -0.19 -8.47
N THR A 156 -11.08 0.85 -7.96
CA THR A 156 -12.31 0.72 -7.17
C THR A 156 -13.43 0.05 -7.98
N ALA A 157 -13.66 0.51 -9.22
CA ALA A 157 -14.68 -0.07 -10.09
C ALA A 157 -14.38 -1.54 -10.41
N GLY A 158 -13.12 -1.88 -10.69
CA GLY A 158 -12.71 -3.25 -10.98
C GLY A 158 -12.89 -4.19 -9.79
N GLN A 159 -12.50 -3.77 -8.60
CA GLN A 159 -12.70 -4.54 -7.36
C GLN A 159 -14.20 -4.76 -7.07
N LEU A 160 -15.05 -3.74 -7.28
CA LEU A 160 -16.49 -3.85 -7.09
C LEU A 160 -17.18 -4.74 -8.15
N ALA A 161 -16.72 -4.69 -9.40
CA ALA A 161 -17.26 -5.52 -10.48
C ALA A 161 -16.91 -7.01 -10.31
N GLY A 162 -15.78 -7.33 -9.69
CA GLY A 162 -15.36 -8.69 -9.40
C GLY A 162 -16.24 -9.43 -8.41
N GLY A 163 -16.81 -8.73 -7.42
CA GLY A 163 -17.71 -9.32 -6.41
C GLY A 163 -17.05 -10.35 -5.48
N GLU A 164 -15.76 -10.62 -5.65
CA GLU A 164 -14.95 -11.56 -4.88
C GLU A 164 -13.58 -10.94 -4.62
N LYS A 165 -13.06 -11.13 -3.41
CA LYS A 165 -11.76 -10.58 -3.01
C LYS A 165 -10.64 -11.19 -3.86
N GLY A 166 -9.79 -10.35 -4.44
CA GLY A 166 -8.64 -10.77 -5.22
C GLY A 166 -8.97 -11.16 -6.66
N ARG A 167 -10.19 -10.85 -7.14
CA ARG A 167 -10.61 -11.10 -8.53
C ARG A 167 -11.20 -9.83 -9.16
N PRO A 168 -10.44 -8.73 -9.27
CA PRO A 168 -10.94 -7.52 -9.93
C PRO A 168 -11.25 -7.77 -11.41
N VAL A 169 -12.20 -7.01 -11.95
CA VAL A 169 -12.59 -7.07 -13.37
C VAL A 169 -12.41 -5.70 -14.00
N TYR A 170 -11.34 -5.54 -14.77
CA TYR A 170 -11.04 -4.30 -15.49
C TYR A 170 -11.54 -4.34 -16.94
N ARG A 171 -12.02 -3.20 -17.44
CA ARG A 171 -12.31 -3.00 -18.86
C ARG A 171 -11.33 -1.97 -19.41
N LEU A 172 -10.52 -2.35 -20.39
CA LEU A 172 -9.50 -1.47 -20.97
C LEU A 172 -10.02 -0.10 -21.45
N PRO A 173 -11.23 0.03 -22.05
CA PRO A 173 -11.76 1.34 -22.42
C PRO A 173 -12.11 2.26 -21.25
N GLU A 174 -12.12 1.73 -20.02
CA GLU A 174 -12.46 2.45 -18.78
C GLU A 174 -11.21 2.82 -17.95
N LEU A 175 -10.01 2.47 -18.42
CA LEU A 175 -8.70 2.83 -17.83
C LEU A 175 -8.16 4.14 -18.41
#